data_AF-A0AAN6WYI1-F1
#
_entry.id   AF-A0AAN6WYI1-F1
#
_cell.length_a   1.000
_cell.length_b   1.000
_cell.length_c   1.000
_cell.angle_alpha   90.00
_cell.angle_beta   90.00
_cell.angle_gamma   90.00
#
_symmetry.space_group_name_H-M   'P 1'
#
loop_
_entity.id
_entity.type
_entity.pdbx_description
1 polymer ?
#
loop_
_entity_poly.entity_id
_entity_poly.type
_entity_poly.pdbx_seq_one_letter_code
_entity_poly.pdbx_strand_id
1 'polypeptide(L)'
;MKILAPLVLFTLQGALASPTLQHSKALPSCTIATATTTPNFILREYLLETIAGTNGSGGAQTLRGTLAVENPATGEIYRLYRIPISVGGGVWSVCRPGQDAPLPKELEVCQYLIERRSRRIGFRFKWVCGGDEEILFDATVIGELPEEVCVAKDGAEGGVVQTCTLPASVEGSLLLPVENISWEKVSAAGK
;
A
#
# COMPACT_ATOMS: atom_id res chain seq x y z
N MET A 1 -32.28 0.13 60.46
CA MET A 1 -31.76 -0.75 59.39
C MET A 1 -32.20 -0.19 58.05
N LYS A 2 -31.25 0.37 57.28
CA LYS A 2 -31.32 0.53 55.82
C LYS A 2 -29.88 0.71 55.37
N ILE A 3 -29.36 -0.33 54.74
CA ILE A 3 -27.99 -0.44 54.22
C ILE A 3 -27.99 0.33 52.89
N LEU A 4 -27.20 1.41 52.79
CA LEU A 4 -26.84 1.98 51.49
C LEU A 4 -25.50 1.37 51.06
N ALA A 5 -25.56 0.57 50.01
CA ALA A 5 -24.39 0.03 49.31
C ALA A 5 -23.71 1.14 48.48
N PRO A 6 -22.37 1.11 48.30
CA PRO A 6 -21.65 2.10 47.52
C PRO A 6 -21.80 1.86 46.01
N LEU A 7 -21.98 2.96 45.26
CA LEU A 7 -21.84 3.01 43.80
C LEU A 7 -20.43 2.56 43.42
N VAL A 8 -20.31 1.45 42.71
CA VAL A 8 -19.09 1.09 41.97
C VAL A 8 -19.20 1.71 40.58
N LEU A 9 -18.42 2.76 40.35
CA LEU A 9 -18.27 3.43 39.08
C LEU A 9 -17.37 2.57 38.17
N PHE A 10 -17.96 1.71 37.34
CA PHE A 10 -17.22 1.05 36.27
C PHE A 10 -16.98 2.04 35.13
N THR A 11 -15.78 2.62 35.09
CA THR A 11 -15.30 3.25 33.85
C THR A 11 -14.75 2.14 32.97
N LEU A 12 -15.45 1.83 31.88
CA LEU A 12 -14.92 1.01 30.79
C LEU A 12 -13.75 1.78 30.16
N GLN A 13 -12.52 1.45 30.54
CA GLN A 13 -11.35 1.73 29.71
C GLN A 13 -11.39 0.79 28.50
N GLY A 14 -12.14 1.20 27.48
CA GLY A 14 -11.98 0.68 26.13
C GLY A 14 -10.69 1.21 25.56
N ALA A 15 -9.56 0.59 25.90
CA ALA A 15 -8.35 0.73 25.11
C ALA A 15 -8.69 0.22 23.70
N LEU A 16 -8.76 1.12 22.73
CA LEU A 16 -8.62 0.77 21.32
C LEU A 16 -7.23 0.15 21.18
N ALA A 17 -7.17 -1.17 21.37
CA ALA A 17 -6.05 -1.94 20.87
C ALA A 17 -6.05 -1.71 19.36
N SER A 18 -5.12 -0.88 18.88
CA SER A 18 -4.71 -0.89 17.50
C SER A 18 -4.55 -2.36 17.10
N PRO A 19 -5.14 -2.83 15.98
CA PRO A 19 -4.88 -4.18 15.53
C PRO A 19 -3.37 -4.29 15.32
N THR A 20 -2.70 -4.95 16.27
CA THR A 20 -1.34 -5.41 16.08
C THR A 20 -1.43 -6.29 14.84
N LEU A 21 -0.82 -5.86 13.74
CA LEU A 21 -0.61 -6.69 12.57
C LEU A 21 0.02 -7.98 13.08
N GLN A 22 -0.81 -9.01 13.25
CA GLN A 22 -0.37 -10.34 13.58
C GLN A 22 0.53 -10.77 12.42
N HIS A 23 1.84 -10.70 12.63
CA HIS A 23 2.80 -11.51 11.90
C HIS A 23 2.53 -12.98 12.31
N SER A 24 1.42 -13.54 11.85
CA SER A 24 1.00 -14.91 12.15
C SER A 24 0.74 -15.67 10.87
N LYS A 25 1.83 -16.11 10.27
CA LYS A 25 2.02 -17.45 9.70
C LYS A 25 3.49 -17.53 9.29
N ALA A 26 4.12 -18.66 9.52
CA ALA A 26 5.38 -18.97 8.85
C ALA A 26 5.15 -18.69 7.36
N LEU A 27 5.83 -17.67 6.85
CA LEU A 27 5.74 -17.28 5.45
C LEU A 27 6.05 -18.54 4.63
N PRO A 28 5.31 -18.82 3.53
CA PRO A 28 5.83 -19.76 2.55
C PRO A 28 7.26 -19.32 2.25
N SER A 29 8.22 -20.24 2.34
CA SER A 29 9.61 -19.91 2.03
C SER A 29 9.60 -19.18 0.69
N CYS A 30 10.10 -17.95 0.69
CA CYS A 30 10.21 -17.20 -0.55
C CYS A 30 11.24 -17.93 -1.41
N THR A 31 10.75 -18.75 -2.31
CA THR A 31 11.57 -19.54 -3.24
C THR A 31 11.38 -19.01 -4.64
N ILE A 32 12.35 -19.28 -5.52
CA ILE A 32 12.26 -18.92 -6.93
C ILE A 32 11.08 -19.62 -7.62
N ALA A 33 10.65 -20.77 -7.09
CA ALA A 33 9.49 -21.50 -7.59
C ALA A 33 8.18 -20.75 -7.31
N THR A 34 7.95 -20.31 -6.06
CA THR A 34 6.75 -19.54 -5.71
C THR A 34 6.66 -18.27 -6.55
N ALA A 35 7.77 -17.55 -6.59
CA ALA A 35 8.03 -16.41 -7.43
C ALA A 35 7.65 -16.60 -8.92
N THR A 36 8.30 -17.54 -9.61
CA THR A 36 8.16 -17.73 -11.06
C THR A 36 6.80 -18.28 -11.49
N THR A 37 6.02 -18.84 -10.56
CA THR A 37 4.68 -19.35 -10.83
C THR A 37 3.57 -18.31 -10.65
N THR A 38 3.87 -17.13 -10.09
CA THR A 38 2.85 -16.12 -9.83
C THR A 38 2.45 -15.37 -11.11
N PRO A 39 1.18 -15.48 -11.55
CA PRO A 39 0.76 -14.95 -12.85
C PRO A 39 0.42 -13.45 -12.82
N ASN A 40 0.13 -12.90 -11.63
CA ASN A 40 -0.37 -11.53 -11.48
C ASN A 40 0.27 -10.85 -10.28
N PHE A 41 0.47 -9.54 -10.41
CA PHE A 41 0.75 -8.67 -9.29
C PHE A 41 -0.57 -8.11 -8.76
N ILE A 42 -0.82 -8.20 -7.45
CA ILE A 42 -2.14 -7.90 -6.90
C ILE A 42 -2.13 -6.55 -6.18
N LEU A 43 -2.94 -5.62 -6.65
CA LEU A 43 -3.25 -4.37 -5.96
C LEU A 43 -4.49 -4.59 -5.08
N ARG A 44 -4.29 -4.64 -3.76
CA ARG A 44 -5.31 -4.90 -2.74
C ARG A 44 -6.03 -3.64 -2.24
N GLU A 45 -5.38 -2.48 -2.30
CA GLU A 45 -5.98 -1.20 -1.92
C GLU A 45 -5.60 -0.12 -2.93
N TYR A 46 -6.56 0.73 -3.25
CA TYR A 46 -6.36 1.93 -4.06
C TYR A 46 -7.30 3.03 -3.57
N LEU A 47 -6.72 4.10 -3.06
CA LEU A 47 -7.42 5.30 -2.64
C LEU A 47 -6.57 6.51 -3.01
N LEU A 48 -7.14 7.44 -3.79
CA LEU A 48 -6.54 8.75 -4.01
C LEU A 48 -7.32 9.83 -3.26
N GLU A 49 -6.62 10.77 -2.66
CA GLU A 49 -7.19 11.89 -1.94
C GLU A 49 -6.67 13.20 -2.55
N THR A 50 -7.59 14.05 -2.97
CA THR A 50 -7.27 15.44 -3.36
C THR A 50 -7.43 16.32 -2.14
N ILE A 51 -6.37 17.06 -1.80
CA ILE A 51 -6.33 17.96 -0.66
C ILE A 51 -6.42 19.40 -1.17
N ALA A 52 -7.32 20.17 -0.59
CA ALA A 52 -7.41 21.60 -0.86
C ALA A 52 -6.12 22.31 -0.40
N GLY A 53 -5.65 23.27 -1.21
CA GLY A 53 -4.59 24.17 -0.76
C GLY A 53 -5.06 24.95 0.47
N THR A 54 -4.19 25.08 1.48
CA THR A 54 -4.51 25.65 2.80
C THR A 54 -4.82 27.15 2.82
N ASN A 55 -4.79 27.83 1.68
CA ASN A 55 -5.08 29.27 1.59
C ASN A 55 -6.31 29.47 0.72
N GLY A 56 -7.40 29.97 1.33
CA GLY A 56 -8.77 30.14 0.81
C GLY A 56 -8.96 31.03 -0.43
N SER A 57 -8.03 30.98 -1.37
CA SER A 57 -8.06 31.62 -2.68
C SER A 57 -7.20 30.78 -3.65
N GLY A 58 -7.77 29.73 -4.24
CA GLY A 58 -7.19 29.03 -5.40
C GLY A 58 -5.81 28.38 -5.19
N GLY A 59 -5.43 28.03 -3.97
CA GLY A 59 -4.17 27.34 -3.70
C GLY A 59 -4.03 26.03 -4.47
N ALA A 60 -2.81 25.69 -4.91
CA ALA A 60 -2.55 24.48 -5.69
C ALA A 60 -3.04 23.24 -4.93
N GLN A 61 -3.95 22.49 -5.55
CA GLN A 61 -4.40 21.21 -5.02
C GLN A 61 -3.23 20.24 -5.03
N THR A 62 -3.15 19.43 -3.98
CA THR A 62 -2.19 18.32 -3.91
C THR A 62 -2.95 17.00 -3.99
N LEU A 63 -2.32 16.01 -4.60
CA LEU A 63 -2.84 14.67 -4.70
C LEU A 63 -1.95 13.75 -3.86
N ARG A 64 -2.57 12.89 -3.06
CA ARG A 64 -1.87 11.79 -2.39
C ARG A 64 -2.63 10.50 -2.58
N GLY A 65 -1.94 9.38 -2.41
CA GLY A 65 -2.51 8.05 -2.55
C GLY A 65 -2.24 7.16 -1.37
N THR A 66 -3.13 6.20 -1.16
CA THR A 66 -2.87 5.01 -0.36
C THR A 66 -3.04 3.79 -1.26
N LEU A 67 -2.00 2.98 -1.34
CA LEU A 67 -1.93 1.79 -2.18
C LEU A 67 -1.50 0.61 -1.31
N ALA A 68 -2.10 -0.56 -1.50
CA ALA A 68 -1.62 -1.78 -0.88
C ALA A 68 -1.39 -2.83 -1.95
N VAL A 69 -0.21 -3.42 -1.96
CA VAL A 69 0.20 -4.41 -2.97
C VAL A 69 0.61 -5.70 -2.31
N GLU A 70 0.28 -6.82 -2.93
CA GLU A 70 0.72 -8.13 -2.46
C GLU A 70 2.04 -8.52 -3.12
N ASN A 71 2.98 -8.97 -2.31
CA ASN A 71 4.23 -9.55 -2.76
C ASN A 71 3.92 -10.91 -3.42
N PRO A 72 4.16 -11.08 -4.74
CA PRO A 72 3.91 -12.33 -5.46
C PRO A 72 4.71 -13.54 -4.95
N ALA A 73 5.80 -13.36 -4.21
CA ALA A 73 6.64 -14.44 -3.71
C ALA A 73 6.31 -14.86 -2.27
N THR A 74 5.96 -13.90 -1.40
CA THR A 74 5.67 -14.17 0.02
C THR A 74 4.18 -14.11 0.37
N GLY A 75 3.36 -13.46 -0.45
CA GLY A 75 1.95 -13.13 -0.15
C GLY A 75 1.79 -11.97 0.85
N GLU A 76 2.88 -11.33 1.28
CA GLU A 76 2.80 -10.20 2.21
C GLU A 76 2.22 -8.96 1.54
N ILE A 77 1.47 -8.17 2.30
CA ILE A 77 0.86 -6.94 1.78
C ILE A 77 1.66 -5.73 2.24
N TYR A 78 2.17 -4.95 1.29
CA TYR A 78 2.90 -3.71 1.52
C TYR A 78 1.98 -2.52 1.27
N ARG A 79 1.80 -1.70 2.30
CA ARG A 79 0.94 -0.52 2.23
C ARG A 79 1.76 0.75 2.10
N LEU A 80 1.61 1.43 0.97
CA LEU A 80 2.14 2.77 0.70
C LEU A 80 1.09 3.79 1.14
N TYR A 81 1.25 4.35 2.34
CA TYR A 81 0.24 5.22 2.94
C TYR A 81 0.49 6.69 2.65
N ARG A 82 -0.55 7.39 2.16
CA ARG A 82 -0.56 8.85 1.93
C ARG A 82 0.65 9.37 1.14
N ILE A 83 1.12 8.59 0.17
CA ILE A 83 2.25 8.95 -0.70
C ILE A 83 1.85 10.12 -1.63
N PRO A 84 2.73 11.08 -1.90
CA PRO A 84 2.42 12.17 -2.82
C PRO A 84 2.27 11.62 -4.25
N ILE A 85 1.27 12.07 -5.00
CA ILE A 85 1.11 11.71 -6.41
C ILE A 85 1.34 12.96 -7.25
N SER A 86 2.17 12.84 -8.27
CA SER A 86 2.37 13.90 -9.24
C SER A 86 1.04 14.24 -9.94
N VAL A 87 0.62 15.51 -9.87
CA VAL A 87 -0.61 15.99 -10.51
C VAL A 87 -0.52 15.88 -12.05
N GLY A 88 0.70 15.94 -12.60
CA GLY A 88 0.96 15.69 -14.03
C GLY A 88 0.96 14.19 -14.40
N GLY A 89 1.03 13.30 -13.41
CA GLY A 89 1.14 11.85 -13.60
C GLY A 89 2.44 11.40 -14.26
N GLY A 90 2.56 10.10 -14.51
CA GLY A 90 3.54 9.53 -15.46
C GLY A 90 5.01 9.51 -15.02
N VAL A 91 5.30 9.91 -13.77
CA VAL A 91 6.66 9.94 -13.22
C VAL A 91 6.83 8.86 -12.16
N TRP A 92 7.89 8.06 -12.30
CA TRP A 92 8.32 7.13 -11.27
C TRP A 92 8.79 7.88 -10.03
N SER A 93 8.15 7.59 -8.89
CA SER A 93 8.44 8.21 -7.61
C SER A 93 8.91 7.16 -6.62
N VAL A 94 9.91 7.48 -5.80
CA VAL A 94 10.40 6.58 -4.76
C VAL A 94 9.39 6.54 -3.62
N CYS A 95 9.06 5.34 -3.14
CA CYS A 95 8.27 5.18 -1.92
C CYS A 95 9.10 5.66 -0.74
N ARG A 96 8.57 6.61 0.03
CA ARG A 96 9.22 7.05 1.26
C ARG A 96 8.53 6.35 2.43
N PRO A 97 9.27 5.66 3.30
CA PRO A 97 8.68 5.06 4.50
C PRO A 97 8.10 6.17 5.38
N GLY A 98 6.85 6.02 5.80
CA GLY A 98 6.20 6.89 6.78
C GLY A 98 6.25 6.25 8.17
N GLN A 99 6.11 7.06 9.22
CA GLN A 99 5.99 6.52 10.59
C GLN A 99 4.74 5.63 10.75
N ASP A 100 3.64 5.97 10.06
CA ASP A 100 2.38 5.22 10.10
C ASP A 100 2.33 4.03 9.11
N ALA A 101 3.33 3.90 8.26
CA ALA A 101 3.45 2.83 7.26
C ALA A 101 4.94 2.61 6.92
N PRO A 102 5.69 1.92 7.81
CA PRO A 102 7.06 1.57 7.52
C PRO A 102 7.09 0.61 6.33
N LEU A 103 8.07 0.82 5.43
CA LEU A 103 8.36 -0.17 4.41
C LEU A 103 9.06 -1.37 5.07
N PRO A 104 8.84 -2.61 4.58
CA PRO A 104 9.58 -3.77 5.05
C PRO A 104 11.08 -3.55 4.91
N LYS A 105 11.86 -4.05 5.86
CA LYS A 105 13.34 -3.94 5.84
C LYS A 105 13.96 -4.70 4.66
N GLU A 106 13.22 -5.67 4.15
CA GLU A 106 13.57 -6.52 3.02
C GLU A 106 13.45 -5.78 1.68
N LEU A 107 12.73 -4.65 1.64
CA LEU A 107 12.47 -3.87 0.44
C LEU A 107 13.61 -2.88 0.19
N GLU A 108 14.54 -3.24 -0.70
CA GLU A 108 15.69 -2.40 -1.09
C GLU A 108 15.31 -1.25 -2.01
N VAL A 109 14.39 -1.48 -2.95
CA VAL A 109 13.88 -0.45 -3.87
C VAL A 109 12.37 -0.52 -3.88
N CYS A 110 11.77 0.66 -3.83
CA CYS A 110 10.33 0.84 -3.95
C CYS A 110 10.08 2.08 -4.78
N GLN A 111 9.44 1.92 -5.92
CA GLN A 111 8.94 3.02 -6.74
C GLN A 111 7.52 2.75 -7.19
N TYR A 112 6.78 3.81 -7.43
CA TYR A 112 5.43 3.78 -7.96
C TYR A 112 5.27 4.80 -9.06
N LEU A 113 4.34 4.52 -9.97
CA LEU A 113 3.91 5.40 -11.03
C LEU A 113 2.39 5.41 -11.04
N ILE A 114 1.80 6.59 -11.07
CA ILE A 114 0.37 6.77 -11.29
C ILE A 114 0.19 7.84 -12.35
N GLU A 115 -0.55 7.50 -13.41
CA GLU A 115 -0.88 8.39 -14.51
C GLU A 115 -2.37 8.27 -14.81
N ARG A 116 -3.17 9.14 -14.19
CA ARG A 116 -4.64 9.03 -14.23
C ARG A 116 -5.22 9.23 -15.63
N ARG A 117 -4.61 10.09 -16.45
CA ARG A 117 -5.11 10.42 -17.80
C ARG A 117 -5.05 9.24 -18.77
N SER A 118 -3.94 8.50 -18.76
CA SER A 118 -3.74 7.28 -19.54
C SER A 118 -4.19 6.02 -18.79
N ARG A 119 -4.75 6.20 -17.57
CA ARG A 119 -5.08 5.13 -16.63
C ARG A 119 -3.92 4.19 -16.33
N ARG A 120 -2.67 4.68 -16.39
CA ARG A 120 -1.50 3.82 -16.15
C ARG A 120 -1.14 3.79 -14.67
N ILE A 121 -0.91 2.60 -14.15
CA ILE A 121 -0.27 2.39 -12.85
C ILE A 121 1.00 1.57 -13.04
N GLY A 122 2.00 1.79 -12.20
CA GLY A 122 3.12 0.89 -12.15
C GLY A 122 3.81 0.85 -10.80
N PHE A 123 4.51 -0.24 -10.59
CA PHE A 123 5.31 -0.48 -9.41
C PHE A 123 6.67 -1.01 -9.79
N ARG A 124 7.71 -0.50 -9.14
CA ARG A 124 9.04 -1.10 -9.17
C ARG A 124 9.45 -1.52 -7.78
N PHE A 125 9.63 -2.81 -7.59
CA PHE A 125 10.05 -3.35 -6.30
C PHE A 125 11.31 -4.17 -6.45
N LYS A 126 12.24 -3.92 -5.52
CA LYS A 126 13.40 -4.75 -5.28
C LYS A 126 13.39 -5.20 -3.83
N TRP A 127 13.37 -6.50 -3.58
CA TRP A 127 13.47 -7.04 -2.23
C TRP A 127 14.39 -8.23 -2.16
N VAL A 128 14.93 -8.47 -0.96
CA VAL A 128 15.69 -9.67 -0.62
C VAL A 128 14.81 -10.58 0.20
N CYS A 129 14.62 -11.80 -0.29
CA CYS A 129 13.98 -12.85 0.47
C CYS A 129 15.00 -13.54 1.40
N GLY A 130 14.73 -13.53 2.71
CA GLY A 130 15.54 -14.26 3.69
C GLY A 130 15.27 -15.77 3.67
N GLY A 131 16.32 -16.57 3.61
CA GLY A 131 16.29 -18.03 3.57
C GLY A 131 17.68 -18.63 3.33
N ASP A 132 17.77 -19.91 2.98
CA ASP A 132 19.04 -20.57 2.58
C ASP A 132 19.62 -20.00 1.27
N GLU A 133 18.77 -19.33 0.47
CA GLU A 133 19.14 -18.65 -0.77
C GLU A 133 18.50 -17.25 -0.78
N GLU A 134 19.32 -16.21 -0.94
CA GLU A 134 18.82 -14.85 -1.14
C GLU A 134 18.32 -14.70 -2.58
N ILE A 135 17.04 -14.35 -2.74
CA ILE A 135 16.47 -14.06 -4.05
C ILE A 135 16.24 -12.58 -4.13
N LEU A 136 16.77 -12.00 -5.20
CA LEU A 136 16.49 -10.65 -5.61
C LEU A 136 15.36 -10.66 -6.63
N PHE A 137 14.27 -10.07 -6.22
CA PHE A 137 13.22 -9.69 -7.14
C PHE A 137 13.55 -8.32 -7.70
N ASP A 138 13.48 -8.11 -9.02
CA ASP A 138 13.29 -6.77 -9.60
C ASP A 138 12.12 -6.88 -10.56
N ALA A 139 11.03 -6.24 -10.19
CA ALA A 139 9.85 -6.22 -11.02
C ALA A 139 9.48 -4.82 -11.39
N THR A 140 9.20 -4.66 -12.67
CA THR A 140 8.43 -3.53 -13.15
C THR A 140 7.06 -4.06 -13.55
N VAL A 141 6.05 -3.67 -12.79
CA VAL A 141 4.66 -3.96 -13.13
C VAL A 141 4.10 -2.69 -13.72
N ILE A 142 3.49 -2.78 -14.90
CA ILE A 142 2.70 -1.71 -15.49
C ILE A 142 1.35 -2.32 -15.81
N GLY A 143 0.29 -1.59 -15.51
CA GLY A 143 -1.04 -2.00 -15.91
C GLY A 143 -1.96 -0.82 -16.13
N GLU A 144 -3.16 -1.15 -16.56
CA GLU A 144 -4.23 -0.18 -16.78
C GLU A 144 -5.21 -0.24 -15.61
N LEU A 145 -5.51 0.91 -15.04
CA LEU A 145 -6.53 1.10 -14.03
C LEU A 145 -7.90 1.11 -14.70
N PRO A 146 -8.92 0.49 -14.10
CA PRO A 146 -10.29 0.79 -14.47
C PRO A 146 -10.60 2.26 -14.18
N GLU A 147 -11.72 2.75 -14.70
CA GLU A 147 -12.17 4.11 -14.42
C GLU A 147 -12.42 4.31 -12.91
N GLU A 148 -11.80 5.35 -12.35
CA GLU A 148 -11.90 5.66 -10.92
C GLU A 148 -13.29 6.20 -10.56
N VAL A 149 -13.82 5.78 -9.41
CA VAL A 149 -15.04 6.36 -8.82
C VAL A 149 -14.64 7.43 -7.83
N CYS A 150 -14.93 8.69 -8.14
CA CYS A 150 -14.56 9.83 -7.30
C CYS A 150 -15.77 10.46 -6.61
N VAL A 151 -15.62 10.75 -5.32
CA VAL A 151 -16.64 11.37 -4.46
C VAL A 151 -16.07 12.66 -3.87
N ALA A 152 -16.78 13.77 -4.04
CA ALA A 152 -16.45 15.04 -3.40
C ALA A 152 -16.66 14.95 -1.88
N LYS A 153 -15.84 15.68 -1.12
CA LYS A 153 -15.87 15.73 0.35
C LYS A 153 -15.90 17.18 0.79
N ASP A 154 -16.52 17.44 1.93
CA ASP A 154 -16.67 18.79 2.50
C ASP A 154 -15.42 19.29 3.24
N GLY A 155 -14.21 18.81 2.91
CA GLY A 155 -12.94 19.33 3.46
C GLY A 155 -12.66 19.01 4.94
N ALA A 156 -13.54 18.27 5.62
CA ALA A 156 -13.55 18.15 7.08
C ALA A 156 -12.37 17.35 7.68
N GLU A 157 -11.82 16.35 6.97
CA GLU A 157 -10.72 15.52 7.46
C GLU A 157 -9.42 15.87 6.73
N GLY A 158 -8.51 16.58 7.42
CA GLY A 158 -7.17 16.89 6.90
C GLY A 158 -7.17 17.69 5.58
N GLY A 159 -8.25 18.43 5.28
CA GLY A 159 -8.39 19.22 4.05
C GLY A 159 -8.73 18.41 2.79
N VAL A 160 -9.13 17.14 2.92
CA VAL A 160 -9.51 16.29 1.79
C VAL A 160 -10.83 16.75 1.20
N VAL A 161 -10.83 17.09 -0.10
CA VAL A 161 -12.00 17.58 -0.85
C VAL A 161 -12.52 16.61 -1.89
N GLN A 162 -11.76 15.56 -2.20
CA GLN A 162 -12.20 14.49 -3.10
C GLN A 162 -11.46 13.20 -2.77
N THR A 163 -12.19 12.09 -2.81
CA THR A 163 -11.62 10.74 -2.69
C THR A 163 -11.96 9.94 -3.93
N CYS A 164 -10.99 9.28 -4.54
CA CYS A 164 -11.18 8.39 -5.68
C CYS A 164 -10.77 6.97 -5.32
N THR A 165 -11.59 5.99 -5.65
CA THR A 165 -11.32 4.57 -5.47
C THR A 165 -11.49 3.83 -6.79
N LEU A 166 -11.01 2.60 -6.88
CA LEU A 166 -11.41 1.72 -7.98
C LEU A 166 -12.84 1.23 -7.73
N PRO A 167 -13.62 0.96 -8.79
CA PRO A 167 -14.88 0.25 -8.65
C PRO A 167 -14.62 -1.08 -7.95
N ALA A 168 -15.52 -1.49 -7.07
CA ALA A 168 -15.39 -2.75 -6.35
C ALA A 168 -15.22 -3.88 -7.37
N SER A 169 -14.01 -4.43 -7.49
CA SER A 169 -13.81 -5.65 -8.24
C SER A 169 -14.39 -6.81 -7.45
N VAL A 170 -14.69 -7.91 -8.13
CA VAL A 170 -15.41 -9.08 -7.59
C VAL A 170 -14.74 -9.69 -6.33
N GLU A 171 -13.48 -9.33 -6.05
CA GLU A 171 -12.72 -9.70 -4.84
C GLU A 171 -11.96 -8.52 -4.20
N GLY A 172 -12.36 -7.28 -4.47
CA GLY A 172 -11.74 -6.07 -3.90
C GLY A 172 -10.28 -5.81 -4.30
N SER A 173 -9.76 -6.55 -5.29
CA SER A 173 -8.38 -6.47 -5.75
C SER A 173 -8.29 -6.27 -7.27
N LEU A 174 -7.29 -5.52 -7.75
CA LEU A 174 -6.96 -5.41 -9.16
C LEU A 174 -5.75 -6.30 -9.47
N LEU A 175 -5.91 -7.19 -10.46
CA LEU A 175 -4.84 -8.04 -10.96
C LEU A 175 -4.11 -7.30 -12.08
N LEU A 176 -2.83 -7.04 -11.88
CA LEU A 176 -1.96 -6.41 -12.87
C LEU A 176 -1.13 -7.49 -13.57
N PRO A 177 -1.22 -7.59 -14.92
CA PRO A 177 -0.38 -8.50 -15.66
C PRO A 177 1.09 -8.22 -15.41
N VAL A 178 1.83 -9.31 -15.32
CA VAL A 178 3.24 -9.29 -15.02
C VAL A 178 4.03 -9.39 -16.32
N GLU A 179 4.29 -8.26 -16.96
CA GLU A 179 5.03 -8.25 -18.23
C GLU A 179 6.52 -7.99 -18.09
N ASN A 180 6.99 -7.48 -16.93
CA ASN A 180 8.43 -7.25 -16.68
C ASN A 180 8.85 -7.64 -15.24
N ILE A 181 8.37 -8.76 -14.71
CA ILE A 181 9.03 -9.37 -13.54
C ILE A 181 10.29 -10.09 -14.00
N SER A 182 11.43 -9.71 -13.42
CA SER A 182 12.67 -10.46 -13.51
C SER A 182 13.03 -11.08 -12.15
N TRP A 183 13.51 -12.31 -12.18
CA TRP A 183 13.93 -13.05 -11.00
C TRP A 183 15.43 -13.27 -11.08
N GLU A 184 16.18 -12.75 -10.11
CA GLU A 184 17.61 -12.99 -10.00
C GLU A 184 17.91 -13.66 -8.66
N LYS A 185 18.59 -14.80 -8.70
CA LYS A 185 19.12 -15.41 -7.48
C LYS A 185 20.43 -14.71 -7.15
N VAL A 186 20.53 -14.13 -5.97
CA VAL A 186 21.80 -13.61 -5.47
C VAL A 186 22.34 -14.66 -4.52
N SER A 187 23.44 -15.30 -4.87
CA SER A 187 24.18 -16.04 -3.85
C SER A 187 24.54 -15.06 -2.75
N ALA A 188 24.10 -15.31 -1.51
CA ALA A 188 24.57 -14.58 -0.35
C ALA A 188 26.10 -14.54 -0.42
N ALA A 189 26.68 -13.37 -0.67
CA ALA A 189 28.11 -13.23 -0.66
C ALA A 189 28.57 -13.61 0.74
N GLY A 190 29.39 -14.66 0.85
CA GLY A 190 29.92 -15.12 2.14
C GLY A 190 30.42 -13.92 2.94
N LYS A 191 29.79 -13.70 4.08
CA LYS A 191 30.37 -12.91 5.17
C LYS A 191 31.26 -13.82 6.00
#